data_AF-A0A3E0NG15-F1
#
_entry.id   AF-A0A3E0NG15-F1
#
_cell.length_a   1.000
_cell.length_b   1.000
_cell.length_c   1.000
_cell.angle_alpha   90.00
_cell.angle_beta   90.00
_cell.angle_gamma   90.00
#
_symmetry.space_group_name_H-M   'P 1'
#
loop_
_entity.id
_entity.type
_entity.pdbx_description
1 polymer ?
#
loop_
_entity_poly.entity_id
_entity_poly.type
_entity_poly.pdbx_seq_one_letter_code
_entity_poly.pdbx_strand_id
1 'polypeptide(L)'
;MIVAIALTVGVLAAAMAYQISLDLPNDDYEGLVLTAAAGLLLDESGEPELDEKGRPSPVLEVGDPLTPENLDVLRTNRDALADNPPAIAGYRIPTGKIRVQKFSFARWGQKWTFAAAVIGMLLGAGLVRASASRQAVAHRESGKSEDLLAALSAAQVQLGELLEQSSAAADRHAQMPHVVARLSEVGVDLQANFVEHLAVLRSLLATGTMAEVMEAYAVAERSLNRARSTAVDNDPRESLASLAAAAAQMGDARDRLAKALAAE
;
A
#
# COMPACT_ATOMS: atom_id res chain seq x y z
N MET A 1 -9.03 -4.56 11.22
CA MET A 1 -10.27 -5.01 10.55
C MET A 1 -11.12 -3.84 10.03
N ILE A 2 -11.48 -2.84 10.87
CA ILE A 2 -12.31 -1.68 10.45
C ILE A 2 -11.73 -0.95 9.23
N VAL A 3 -10.43 -0.62 9.24
CA VAL A 3 -9.76 0.05 8.11
C VAL A 3 -9.89 -0.76 6.80
N ALA A 4 -9.71 -2.08 6.87
CA ALA A 4 -9.79 -2.94 5.68
C ALA A 4 -11.22 -2.99 5.11
N ILE A 5 -12.23 -3.11 5.98
CA ILE A 5 -13.64 -3.09 5.55
C ILE A 5 -13.98 -1.73 4.91
N ALA A 6 -13.60 -0.63 5.58
CA ALA A 6 -13.84 0.71 5.08
C ALA A 6 -13.15 0.95 3.73
N LEU A 7 -11.91 0.47 3.56
CA LEU A 7 -11.20 0.53 2.29
C LEU A 7 -11.92 -0.24 1.19
N THR A 8 -12.30 -1.50 1.43
CA THR A 8 -13.01 -2.33 0.45
C THR A 8 -14.33 -1.69 0.02
N VAL A 9 -15.12 -1.20 0.97
CA VAL A 9 -16.39 -0.52 0.69
C VAL A 9 -16.14 0.78 -0.09
N GLY A 10 -15.12 1.56 0.29
CA GLY A 10 -14.74 2.79 -0.41
C GLY A 10 -14.31 2.55 -1.86
N VAL A 11 -13.49 1.52 -2.10
CA VAL A 11 -13.05 1.13 -3.45
C VAL A 11 -14.24 0.68 -4.31
N LEU A 12 -15.14 -0.14 -3.76
CA LEU A 12 -16.36 -0.54 -4.46
C LEU A 12 -17.25 0.65 -4.79
N ALA A 13 -17.45 1.58 -3.85
CA ALA A 13 -18.21 2.80 -4.09
C ALA A 13 -17.58 3.68 -5.17
N ALA A 14 -16.25 3.84 -5.15
CA ALA A 14 -15.49 4.61 -6.13
C ALA A 14 -15.54 3.99 -7.53
N ALA A 15 -15.50 2.66 -7.65
CA ALA A 15 -15.66 1.95 -8.92
C ALA A 15 -17.03 2.22 -9.57
N MET A 16 -18.02 2.63 -8.79
CA MET A 16 -19.37 3.00 -9.25
C MET A 16 -19.51 4.50 -9.56
N ALA A 17 -18.43 5.29 -9.53
CA ALA A 17 -18.48 6.74 -9.76
C ALA A 17 -19.06 7.14 -11.12
N TYR A 18 -18.82 6.32 -12.14
CA TYR A 18 -19.31 6.56 -13.51
C TYR A 18 -20.63 5.85 -13.82
N GLN A 19 -21.21 5.14 -12.85
CA GLN A 19 -22.52 4.52 -12.97
C GLN A 19 -23.58 5.47 -12.41
N ILE A 20 -24.45 5.95 -13.29
CA ILE A 20 -25.58 6.80 -12.92
C ILE A 20 -26.88 6.00 -12.99
N SER A 21 -27.84 6.29 -12.11
CA SER A 21 -29.18 5.71 -12.20
C SER A 21 -29.86 6.21 -13.48
N LEU A 22 -30.82 5.45 -14.03
CA LEU A 22 -31.74 5.88 -15.08
C LEU A 22 -32.96 6.64 -14.51
N ASP A 23 -33.14 6.62 -13.20
CA ASP A 23 -34.25 7.30 -12.50
C ASP A 23 -33.99 8.80 -12.25
N LEU A 24 -32.85 9.35 -12.66
CA LEU A 24 -32.59 10.78 -12.50
C LEU A 24 -33.44 11.58 -13.51
N PRO A 25 -33.73 12.87 -13.25
CA PRO A 25 -34.34 13.77 -14.23
C PRO A 25 -33.49 13.91 -15.51
N ASN A 26 -34.12 14.17 -16.65
CA ASN A 26 -33.43 14.27 -17.95
C ASN A 26 -32.32 15.34 -17.98
N ASP A 27 -32.53 16.46 -17.27
CA ASP A 27 -31.56 17.55 -17.16
C ASP A 27 -30.21 17.10 -16.59
N ASP A 28 -30.19 16.04 -15.77
CA ASP A 28 -28.96 15.48 -15.20
C ASP A 28 -28.10 14.72 -16.23
N TYR A 29 -28.61 14.44 -17.44
CA TYR A 29 -27.89 13.70 -18.50
C TYR A 29 -27.43 14.59 -19.64
N GLU A 30 -27.77 15.87 -19.64
CA GLU A 30 -27.47 16.78 -20.75
C GLU A 30 -25.94 16.82 -21.04
N GLY A 31 -25.58 16.64 -22.31
CA GLY A 31 -24.19 16.65 -22.76
C GLY A 31 -23.33 15.46 -22.28
N LEU A 32 -23.97 14.39 -21.80
CA LEU A 32 -23.31 13.12 -21.48
C LEU A 32 -23.33 12.14 -22.65
N VAL A 33 -22.33 11.27 -22.63
CA VAL A 33 -22.10 10.22 -23.62
C VAL A 33 -21.86 8.90 -22.89
N LEU A 34 -22.37 7.82 -23.45
CA LEU A 34 -22.19 6.47 -22.94
C LEU A 34 -20.74 5.98 -23.10
N THR A 35 -20.21 5.34 -22.06
CA THR A 35 -18.91 4.65 -22.08
C THR A 35 -19.01 3.13 -22.16
N ALA A 36 -20.23 2.60 -22.11
CA ALA A 36 -20.56 1.21 -22.33
C ALA A 36 -21.93 1.14 -23.01
N ALA A 37 -22.14 0.14 -23.86
CA ALA A 37 -23.44 -0.12 -24.47
C ALA A 37 -24.53 -0.28 -23.40
N ALA A 38 -25.74 0.20 -23.69
CA ALA A 38 -26.83 0.30 -22.72
C ALA A 38 -28.17 -0.17 -23.30
N GLY A 39 -29.01 -0.73 -22.43
CA GLY A 39 -30.30 -1.32 -22.80
C GLY A 39 -30.16 -2.63 -23.56
N LEU A 40 -31.28 -3.30 -23.78
CA LEU A 40 -31.41 -4.41 -24.74
C LEU A 40 -32.49 -4.02 -25.74
N LEU A 41 -32.19 -4.20 -27.02
CA LEU A 41 -33.17 -4.09 -28.10
C LEU A 41 -34.11 -5.29 -27.97
N LEU A 42 -35.42 -5.04 -28.07
CA LEU A 42 -36.45 -6.08 -27.95
C LEU A 42 -37.13 -6.25 -29.30
N ASP A 43 -37.42 -7.50 -29.68
CA ASP A 43 -38.20 -7.82 -30.86
C ASP A 43 -39.71 -7.60 -30.64
N GLU A 44 -40.53 -7.88 -31.67
CA GLU A 44 -41.99 -7.75 -31.60
C GLU A 44 -42.64 -8.64 -30.53
N SER A 45 -41.95 -9.70 -30.09
CA SER A 45 -42.40 -10.60 -29.03
C SER A 45 -41.99 -10.14 -27.63
N GLY A 46 -41.19 -9.07 -27.54
CA GLY A 46 -40.65 -8.54 -26.29
C GLY A 46 -39.39 -9.27 -25.80
N GLU A 47 -38.82 -10.16 -26.61
CA GLU A 47 -37.58 -10.88 -26.31
C GLU A 47 -36.35 -10.10 -26.81
N PRO A 48 -35.18 -10.24 -26.16
CA PRO A 48 -33.96 -9.55 -26.61
C PRO A 48 -33.55 -9.97 -28.02
N GLU A 49 -33.45 -9.01 -28.93
CA GLU A 49 -32.94 -9.23 -30.27
C GLU A 49 -31.47 -9.64 -30.20
N LEU A 50 -31.07 -10.69 -30.92
CA LEU A 50 -29.70 -11.20 -30.92
C LEU A 50 -28.96 -10.76 -32.18
N ASP A 51 -27.71 -10.31 -32.02
CA ASP A 51 -26.78 -10.04 -33.10
C ASP A 51 -26.38 -11.33 -33.85
N GLU A 52 -25.63 -11.17 -34.95
CA GLU A 52 -25.14 -12.29 -35.77
C GLU A 52 -24.29 -13.32 -34.98
N LYS A 53 -23.83 -12.98 -33.78
CA LYS A 53 -23.03 -13.83 -32.89
C LYS A 53 -23.87 -14.40 -31.74
N GLY A 54 -25.19 -14.23 -31.77
CA GLY A 54 -26.11 -14.70 -30.73
C GLY A 54 -26.04 -13.90 -29.43
N ARG A 55 -25.58 -12.65 -29.47
CA ARG A 55 -25.49 -11.76 -28.30
C ARG A 55 -26.60 -10.72 -28.37
N PRO A 56 -27.28 -10.40 -27.26
CA PRO A 56 -28.27 -9.32 -27.20
C PRO A 56 -27.74 -8.00 -27.77
N SER A 57 -28.48 -7.45 -28.73
CA SER A 57 -28.22 -6.15 -29.33
C SER A 57 -28.54 -5.03 -28.33
N PRO A 58 -27.65 -4.05 -28.13
CA PRO A 58 -27.94 -2.93 -27.24
C PRO A 58 -28.93 -1.95 -27.91
N VAL A 59 -29.61 -1.15 -27.09
CA VAL A 59 -30.42 -0.03 -27.59
C VAL A 59 -29.51 1.11 -28.05
N LEU A 60 -28.50 1.39 -27.24
CA LEU A 60 -27.51 2.43 -27.49
C LEU A 60 -26.10 1.86 -27.38
N GLU A 61 -25.26 2.26 -28.32
CA GLU A 61 -23.87 1.85 -28.42
C GLU A 61 -22.95 2.77 -27.61
N VAL A 62 -21.69 2.36 -27.49
CA VAL A 62 -20.65 3.18 -26.87
C VAL A 62 -20.45 4.45 -27.70
N GLY A 63 -20.45 5.62 -27.06
CA GLY A 63 -20.28 6.89 -27.74
C GLY A 63 -21.60 7.59 -28.08
N ASP A 64 -22.74 6.94 -27.89
CA ASP A 64 -24.04 7.55 -28.17
C ASP A 64 -24.38 8.65 -27.13
N PRO A 65 -24.97 9.77 -27.59
CA PRO A 65 -25.41 10.84 -26.70
C PRO A 65 -26.67 10.41 -25.93
N LEU A 66 -26.75 10.83 -24.66
CA LEU A 66 -27.92 10.60 -23.81
C LEU A 66 -28.95 11.72 -24.00
N THR A 67 -29.69 11.67 -25.12
CA THR A 67 -30.81 12.58 -25.39
C THR A 67 -32.06 12.16 -24.59
N PRO A 68 -33.03 13.07 -24.36
CA PRO A 68 -34.29 12.71 -23.70
C PRO A 68 -35.00 11.52 -24.32
N GLU A 69 -35.04 11.44 -25.66
CA GLU A 69 -35.68 10.35 -26.40
C GLU A 69 -34.96 9.02 -26.14
N ASN A 70 -33.63 9.02 -26.19
CA ASN A 70 -32.81 7.84 -25.91
C ASN A 70 -32.98 7.35 -24.46
N LEU A 71 -33.11 8.27 -23.49
CA LEU A 71 -33.37 7.93 -22.10
C LEU A 71 -34.75 7.33 -21.90
N ASP A 72 -35.77 7.85 -22.58
CA ASP A 72 -37.12 7.30 -22.51
C ASP A 72 -37.18 5.89 -23.08
N VAL A 73 -36.51 5.62 -24.21
CA VAL A 73 -36.39 4.25 -24.75
C VAL A 73 -35.67 3.32 -23.76
N LEU A 74 -34.57 3.77 -23.15
CA LEU A 74 -33.85 2.98 -22.14
C LEU A 74 -34.70 2.67 -20.91
N ARG A 75 -35.53 3.62 -20.45
CA ARG A 75 -36.44 3.42 -19.31
C ARG A 75 -37.59 2.49 -19.68
N THR A 76 -38.22 2.68 -20.84
CA THR A 76 -39.28 1.80 -21.32
C THR A 76 -38.79 0.37 -21.47
N ASN A 77 -37.61 0.15 -22.09
CA ASN A 77 -37.06 -1.19 -22.24
C ASN A 77 -36.68 -1.81 -20.88
N ARG A 78 -36.15 -1.01 -19.94
CA ARG A 78 -35.90 -1.46 -18.57
C ARG A 78 -37.18 -1.94 -17.90
N ASP A 79 -38.26 -1.18 -18.02
CA ASP A 79 -39.53 -1.49 -17.36
C ASP A 79 -40.19 -2.73 -17.99
N ALA A 80 -40.17 -2.85 -19.32
CA ALA A 80 -40.62 -4.06 -20.03
C ALA A 80 -39.86 -5.32 -19.61
N LEU A 81 -38.53 -5.22 -19.47
CA LEU A 81 -37.66 -6.32 -19.01
C LEU A 81 -37.82 -6.63 -17.52
N ALA A 82 -38.28 -5.67 -16.71
CA ALA A 82 -38.55 -5.90 -15.30
C ALA A 82 -39.83 -6.75 -15.11
N ASP A 83 -40.83 -6.53 -15.96
CA ASP A 83 -42.08 -7.29 -15.95
C ASP A 83 -41.90 -8.71 -16.52
N ASN A 84 -41.08 -8.87 -17.57
CA ASN A 84 -40.78 -10.15 -18.18
C ASN A 84 -39.27 -10.34 -18.35
N PRO A 85 -38.56 -10.84 -17.31
CA PRO A 85 -37.12 -11.03 -17.38
C PRO A 85 -36.78 -12.17 -18.34
N PRO A 86 -35.92 -11.94 -19.36
CA PRO A 86 -35.61 -12.95 -20.36
C PRO A 86 -34.84 -14.12 -19.73
N ALA A 87 -35.16 -15.35 -20.14
CA ALA A 87 -34.53 -16.58 -19.64
C ALA A 87 -33.13 -16.85 -20.25
N ILE A 88 -32.37 -15.79 -20.56
CA ILE A 88 -31.06 -15.91 -21.18
C ILE A 88 -30.00 -16.16 -20.09
N ALA A 89 -29.51 -17.39 -20.04
CA ALA A 89 -28.46 -17.79 -19.11
C ALA A 89 -27.20 -16.93 -19.29
N GLY A 90 -26.82 -16.18 -18.24
CA GLY A 90 -25.58 -15.42 -18.19
C GLY A 90 -25.69 -13.92 -18.50
N TYR A 91 -26.86 -13.42 -18.91
CA TYR A 91 -27.08 -11.98 -19.09
C TYR A 91 -27.66 -11.33 -17.83
N ARG A 92 -27.03 -10.23 -17.38
CA ARG A 92 -27.58 -9.40 -16.30
C ARG A 92 -28.57 -8.41 -16.89
N ILE A 93 -29.82 -8.46 -16.42
CA ILE A 93 -30.87 -7.46 -16.67
C ILE A 93 -30.27 -6.06 -16.43
N PRO A 94 -30.55 -5.06 -17.29
CA PRO A 94 -30.06 -3.70 -17.10
C PRO A 94 -30.45 -3.21 -15.70
N THR A 95 -29.47 -2.97 -14.82
CA THR A 95 -29.70 -2.71 -13.39
C THR A 95 -30.25 -1.30 -13.10
N GLY A 96 -31.01 -0.72 -14.02
CA GLY A 96 -31.45 0.68 -13.96
C GLY A 96 -30.29 1.67 -13.93
N LYS A 97 -29.09 1.27 -14.39
CA LYS A 97 -27.87 2.09 -14.33
C LYS A 97 -27.12 2.05 -15.65
N ILE A 98 -26.56 3.18 -16.03
CA ILE A 98 -25.75 3.34 -17.25
C ILE A 98 -24.37 3.92 -16.91
N ARG A 99 -23.38 3.66 -17.77
CA ARG A 99 -22.02 4.19 -17.61
C ARG A 99 -21.78 5.38 -18.51
N VAL A 100 -21.29 6.47 -17.94
CA VAL A 100 -21.07 7.74 -18.65
C VAL A 100 -19.61 8.19 -18.62
N GLN A 101 -19.23 9.08 -19.53
CA GLN A 101 -17.85 9.57 -19.64
C GLN A 101 -17.49 10.63 -18.60
N LYS A 102 -18.45 11.48 -18.22
CA LYS A 102 -18.20 12.61 -17.32
C LYS A 102 -18.73 12.33 -15.93
N PHE A 103 -17.82 12.40 -14.95
CA PHE A 103 -18.17 12.31 -13.54
C PHE A 103 -18.83 13.59 -13.04
N SER A 104 -19.81 13.44 -12.15
CA SER A 104 -20.38 14.54 -11.35
C SER A 104 -20.74 14.03 -9.96
N PHE A 105 -20.31 14.75 -8.92
CA PHE A 105 -20.63 14.42 -7.53
C PHE A 105 -22.13 14.43 -7.23
N ALA A 106 -22.91 15.27 -7.93
CA ALA A 106 -24.35 15.38 -7.70
C ALA A 106 -25.06 14.05 -8.01
N ARG A 107 -24.69 13.43 -9.13
CA ARG A 107 -25.28 12.19 -9.70
C ARG A 107 -24.73 10.90 -9.10
N TRP A 108 -23.63 10.98 -8.36
CA TRP A 108 -23.00 9.79 -7.80
C TRP A 108 -23.81 9.21 -6.63
N GLY A 109 -24.59 8.16 -6.92
CA GLY A 109 -25.47 7.53 -5.93
C GLY A 109 -24.75 6.94 -4.71
N GLN A 110 -23.46 6.60 -4.83
CA GLN A 110 -22.67 6.01 -3.74
C GLN A 110 -21.85 7.03 -2.94
N LYS A 111 -22.07 8.34 -3.12
CA LYS A 111 -21.33 9.39 -2.43
C LYS A 111 -21.37 9.28 -0.89
N TRP A 112 -22.52 8.93 -0.32
CA TRP A 112 -22.67 8.76 1.13
C TRP A 112 -21.98 7.50 1.64
N THR A 113 -22.06 6.39 0.90
CA THR A 113 -21.32 5.15 1.20
C THR A 113 -19.82 5.41 1.20
N PHE A 114 -19.33 6.14 0.20
CA PHE A 114 -17.94 6.54 0.12
C PHE A 114 -17.54 7.48 1.27
N ALA A 115 -18.36 8.49 1.59
CA ALA A 115 -18.09 9.39 2.71
C ALA A 115 -18.01 8.64 4.05
N ALA A 116 -18.92 7.69 4.28
CA ALA A 116 -18.90 6.82 5.45
C ALA A 116 -17.64 5.94 5.49
N ALA A 117 -17.20 5.40 4.35
CA ALA A 117 -15.94 4.65 4.23
C ALA A 117 -14.72 5.54 4.56
N VAL A 118 -14.69 6.78 4.08
CA VAL A 118 -13.63 7.75 4.42
C VAL A 118 -13.60 8.03 5.92
N ILE A 119 -14.76 8.30 6.53
CA ILE A 119 -14.86 8.50 7.99
C ILE A 119 -14.38 7.25 8.75
N GLY A 120 -14.80 6.05 8.33
CA GLY A 120 -14.36 4.79 8.93
C GLY A 120 -12.85 4.58 8.83
N MET A 121 -12.22 4.96 7.71
CA MET A 121 -10.76 4.93 7.57
C MET A 121 -10.08 5.93 8.51
N LEU A 122 -10.58 7.17 8.60
CA LEU A 122 -10.03 8.19 9.50
C LEU A 122 -10.14 7.77 10.98
N LEU A 123 -11.29 7.24 11.40
CA LEU A 123 -11.49 6.71 12.75
C LEU A 123 -10.58 5.51 13.01
N GLY A 124 -10.48 4.57 12.08
CA GLY A 124 -9.61 3.41 12.20
C GLY A 124 -8.13 3.81 12.31
N ALA A 125 -7.69 4.78 11.51
CA ALA A 125 -6.34 5.34 11.59
C ALA A 125 -6.10 6.05 12.93
N GLY A 126 -7.07 6.83 13.41
CA GLY A 126 -7.01 7.47 14.72
C GLY A 126 -6.89 6.47 15.88
N LEU A 127 -7.64 5.38 15.85
CA LEU A 127 -7.56 4.31 16.85
C LEU A 127 -6.21 3.59 16.83
N VAL A 128 -5.68 3.29 15.64
CA VAL A 128 -4.33 2.71 15.51
C VAL A 128 -3.28 3.66 16.07
N ARG A 129 -3.37 4.95 15.76
CA ARG A 129 -2.47 5.98 16.30
C ARG A 129 -2.57 6.11 17.82
N ALA A 130 -3.78 6.09 18.37
CA ALA A 130 -3.98 6.13 19.82
C ALA A 130 -3.43 4.88 20.52
N SER A 131 -3.61 3.70 19.92
CA SER A 131 -3.03 2.46 20.43
C SER A 131 -1.50 2.47 20.38
N ALA A 132 -0.92 2.93 19.26
CA ALA A 132 0.52 3.07 19.11
C ALA A 132 1.09 4.05 20.13
N SER A 133 0.43 5.20 20.35
CA SER A 133 0.83 6.16 21.38
C SER A 133 0.80 5.57 22.80
N ARG A 134 -0.21 4.77 23.16
CA ARG A 134 -0.24 4.08 24.46
C ARG A 134 0.90 3.07 24.60
N GLN A 135 1.20 2.31 23.54
CA GLN A 135 2.33 1.39 23.52
C GLN A 135 3.65 2.14 23.62
N ALA A 136 3.79 3.27 22.92
CA ALA A 136 4.96 4.14 22.99
C ALA A 136 5.25 4.58 24.42
N VAL A 137 4.23 5.03 25.16
CA VAL A 137 4.37 5.41 26.58
C VAL A 137 4.87 4.22 27.41
N ALA A 138 4.25 3.05 27.28
CA ALA A 138 4.67 1.84 28.00
C ALA A 138 6.11 1.41 27.63
N HIS A 139 6.53 1.61 26.38
CA HIS A 139 7.89 1.30 25.92
C HIS A 139 8.93 2.28 26.47
N ARG A 140 8.60 3.57 26.55
CA ARG A 140 9.47 4.57 27.20
C ARG A 140 9.61 4.30 28.69
N GLU A 141 8.51 4.00 29.38
CA GLU A 141 8.55 3.66 30.81
C GLU A 141 9.31 2.36 31.12
N SER A 142 9.43 1.45 30.15
CA SER A 142 10.19 0.20 30.30
C SER A 142 11.65 0.28 29.88
N GLY A 143 12.15 1.44 29.41
CA GLY A 143 13.54 1.62 29.01
C GLY A 143 13.92 1.01 27.64
N LYS A 144 12.94 0.51 26.87
CA LYS A 144 13.20 -0.21 25.61
C LYS A 144 13.74 0.68 24.50
N SER A 145 13.48 1.99 24.56
CA SER A 145 14.09 2.98 23.67
C SER A 145 15.60 3.08 23.89
N GLU A 146 15.99 3.12 25.15
CA GLU A 146 17.37 3.20 25.61
C GLU A 146 18.11 1.90 25.29
N ASP A 147 17.46 0.74 25.47
CA ASP A 147 18.01 -0.57 25.11
C ASP A 147 18.35 -0.66 23.61
N LEU A 148 17.45 -0.19 22.74
CA LEU A 148 17.71 -0.18 21.29
C LEU A 148 18.85 0.77 20.92
N LEU A 149 18.87 1.97 21.51
CA LEU A 149 19.94 2.93 21.26
C LEU A 149 21.29 2.37 21.74
N ALA A 150 21.30 1.70 22.89
CA ALA A 150 22.46 1.00 23.43
C ALA A 150 22.89 -0.15 22.52
N ALA A 151 21.96 -0.93 21.96
CA ALA A 151 22.26 -2.02 21.03
C ALA A 151 22.91 -1.52 19.73
N LEU A 152 22.38 -0.44 19.12
CA LEU A 152 22.99 0.17 17.93
C LEU A 152 24.37 0.77 18.26
N SER A 153 24.52 1.40 19.43
CA SER A 153 25.80 1.92 19.90
C SER A 153 26.83 0.81 20.12
N ALA A 154 26.44 -0.29 20.77
CA ALA A 154 27.29 -1.45 20.99
C ALA A 154 27.74 -2.08 19.67
N ALA A 155 26.81 -2.23 18.71
CA ALA A 155 27.14 -2.72 17.38
C ALA A 155 28.14 -1.81 16.65
N GLN A 156 27.93 -0.49 16.70
CA GLN A 156 28.88 0.47 16.11
C GLN A 156 30.28 0.33 16.73
N VAL A 157 30.37 0.21 18.06
CA VAL A 157 31.65 0.03 18.77
C VAL A 157 32.31 -1.28 18.36
N GLN A 158 31.59 -2.40 18.35
CA GLN A 158 32.12 -3.71 17.94
C GLN A 158 32.65 -3.69 16.50
N LEU A 159 31.93 -3.04 15.57
CA LEU A 159 32.39 -2.91 14.19
C LEU A 159 33.63 -2.00 14.08
N GLY A 160 33.71 -0.95 14.89
CA GLY A 160 34.87 -0.07 14.98
C GLY A 160 36.12 -0.79 15.53
N GLU A 161 35.97 -1.55 16.62
CA GLU A 161 37.03 -2.37 17.20
C GLU A 161 37.53 -3.43 16.21
N LEU A 162 36.61 -4.10 15.52
CA LEU A 162 36.97 -5.08 14.49
C LEU A 162 37.74 -4.42 13.34
N LEU A 163 37.32 -3.23 12.90
CA LEU A 163 38.01 -2.48 11.86
C LEU A 163 39.43 -2.09 12.30
N GLU A 164 39.60 -1.59 13.53
CA GLU A 164 40.90 -1.21 14.07
C GLU A 164 41.84 -2.41 14.15
N GLN A 165 41.39 -3.52 14.75
CA GLN A 165 42.15 -4.77 14.86
C GLN A 165 42.57 -5.31 13.49
N SER A 166 41.66 -5.27 12.52
CA SER A 166 41.90 -5.78 11.16
C SER A 166 42.83 -4.88 10.35
N SER A 167 42.81 -3.57 10.61
CA SER A 167 43.67 -2.60 9.92
C SER A 167 45.11 -2.60 10.44
N ALA A 168 45.31 -2.89 11.73
CA ALA A 168 46.60 -2.96 12.42
C ALA A 168 47.37 -4.27 12.17
N ALA A 169 46.74 -5.24 11.51
CA ALA A 169 47.32 -6.53 11.19
C ALA A 169 48.57 -6.43 10.29
N ALA A 170 49.66 -7.10 10.69
CA ALA A 170 50.86 -7.23 9.86
C ALA A 170 50.59 -8.07 8.60
N ASP A 171 49.79 -9.14 8.72
CA ASP A 171 49.31 -9.95 7.60
C ASP A 171 47.79 -9.91 7.55
N ARG A 172 47.27 -9.11 6.61
CA ARG A 172 45.83 -8.92 6.44
C ARG A 172 45.14 -10.16 5.86
N HIS A 173 45.82 -10.94 5.04
CA HIS A 173 45.23 -12.15 4.46
C HIS A 173 45.06 -13.24 5.52
N ALA A 174 46.07 -13.43 6.38
CA ALA A 174 45.99 -14.38 7.49
C ALA A 174 44.86 -14.04 8.50
N GLN A 175 44.46 -12.77 8.60
CA GLN A 175 43.38 -12.34 9.49
C GLN A 175 41.96 -12.50 8.93
N MET A 176 41.77 -12.65 7.63
CA MET A 176 40.43 -12.70 7.02
C MET A 176 39.50 -13.78 7.61
N PRO A 177 39.97 -15.00 7.94
CA PRO A 177 39.13 -16.00 8.61
C PRO A 177 38.60 -15.52 9.98
N HIS A 178 39.41 -14.77 10.72
CA HIS A 178 38.99 -14.19 12.00
C HIS A 178 37.94 -13.09 11.81
N VAL A 179 38.14 -12.24 10.80
CA VAL A 179 37.16 -11.22 10.40
C VAL A 179 35.83 -11.85 10.01
N VAL A 180 35.82 -12.91 9.20
CA VAL A 180 34.59 -13.62 8.82
C VAL A 180 33.86 -14.19 10.04
N ALA A 181 34.58 -14.81 10.98
CA ALA A 181 33.98 -15.36 12.19
C ALA A 181 33.31 -14.27 13.03
N ARG A 182 34.02 -13.16 13.28
CA ARG A 182 33.48 -12.04 14.06
C ARG A 182 32.34 -11.30 13.37
N LEU A 183 32.42 -11.08 12.07
CA LEU A 183 31.32 -10.48 11.30
C LEU A 183 30.06 -11.35 11.36
N SER A 184 30.22 -12.68 11.40
CA SER A 184 29.09 -13.60 11.50
C SER A 184 28.40 -13.51 12.85
N GLU A 185 29.17 -13.43 13.94
CA GLU A 185 28.64 -13.25 15.30
C GLU A 185 27.91 -11.91 15.44
N VAL A 186 28.58 -10.81 15.06
CA VAL A 186 27.99 -9.46 15.12
C VAL A 186 26.73 -9.37 14.27
N GLY A 187 26.71 -9.97 13.08
CA GLY A 187 25.55 -9.97 12.20
C GLY A 187 24.33 -10.69 12.80
N VAL A 188 24.54 -11.83 13.46
CA VAL A 188 23.46 -12.59 14.12
C VAL A 188 22.89 -11.78 15.28
N ASP A 189 23.75 -11.24 16.13
CA ASP A 189 23.32 -10.47 17.31
C ASP A 189 22.60 -9.17 16.89
N LEU A 190 23.12 -8.47 15.89
CA LEU A 190 22.50 -7.25 15.36
C LEU A 190 21.10 -7.54 14.79
N GLN A 191 20.96 -8.60 14.00
CA GLN A 191 19.68 -8.95 13.38
C GLN A 191 18.65 -9.37 14.43
N ALA A 192 19.05 -10.19 15.41
CA ALA A 192 18.18 -10.62 16.50
C ALA A 192 17.70 -9.40 17.33
N ASN A 193 18.62 -8.54 17.77
CA ASN A 193 18.30 -7.34 18.52
C ASN A 193 17.38 -6.41 17.74
N PHE A 194 17.65 -6.19 16.45
CA PHE A 194 16.83 -5.28 15.65
C PHE A 194 15.40 -5.80 15.42
N VAL A 195 15.23 -7.10 15.17
CA VAL A 195 13.91 -7.71 15.00
C VAL A 195 13.09 -7.60 16.28
N GLU A 196 13.71 -7.83 17.44
CA GLU A 196 13.05 -7.69 18.74
C GLU A 196 12.53 -6.25 18.98
N HIS A 197 13.32 -5.25 18.58
CA HIS A 197 13.00 -3.85 18.82
C HIS A 197 12.22 -3.17 17.68
N LEU A 198 11.95 -3.87 16.57
CA LEU A 198 11.21 -3.31 15.44
C LEU A 198 9.79 -2.88 15.83
N ALA A 199 9.13 -3.64 16.70
CA ALA A 199 7.80 -3.28 17.23
C ALA A 199 7.88 -2.01 18.09
N VAL A 200 8.96 -1.85 18.86
CA VAL A 200 9.22 -0.67 19.68
C VAL A 200 9.43 0.55 18.79
N LEU A 201 10.28 0.46 17.76
CA LEU A 201 10.48 1.53 16.77
C LEU A 201 9.17 1.97 16.11
N ARG A 202 8.32 1.02 15.71
CA ARG A 202 7.00 1.32 15.10
C ARG A 202 6.05 2.03 16.05
N SER A 203 6.17 1.77 17.35
CA SER A 203 5.33 2.41 18.35
C SER A 203 5.83 3.82 18.69
N LEU A 204 7.15 4.01 18.76
CA LEU A 204 7.78 5.26 19.17
C LEU A 204 7.80 6.27 18.04
N LEU A 205 8.20 5.88 16.83
CA LEU A 205 8.52 6.82 15.76
C LEU A 205 7.37 6.96 14.76
N ALA A 206 7.18 8.19 14.24
CA ALA A 206 6.39 8.42 13.04
C ALA A 206 6.97 7.66 11.83
N THR A 207 6.12 7.27 10.88
CA THR A 207 6.52 6.44 9.72
C THR A 207 7.67 7.03 8.91
N GLY A 208 7.71 8.36 8.75
CA GLY A 208 8.81 9.03 8.05
C GLY A 208 10.13 8.90 8.78
N THR A 209 10.16 9.23 10.07
CA THR A 209 11.36 9.14 10.92
C THR A 209 11.84 7.70 11.07
N MET A 210 10.90 6.76 11.19
CA MET A 210 11.22 5.33 11.19
C MET A 210 11.89 4.92 9.87
N ALA A 211 11.39 5.39 8.72
CA ALA A 211 11.98 5.07 7.42
C ALA A 211 13.42 5.57 7.30
N GLU A 212 13.72 6.77 7.81
CA GLU A 212 15.08 7.34 7.81
C GLU A 212 16.06 6.50 8.66
N VAL A 213 15.63 5.98 9.81
CA VAL A 213 16.45 5.09 10.65
C VAL A 213 16.63 3.73 9.97
N MET A 214 15.55 3.17 9.43
CA MET A 214 15.55 1.88 8.72
C MET A 214 16.43 1.92 7.46
N GLU A 215 16.45 3.04 6.75
CA GLU A 215 17.29 3.20 5.56
C GLU A 215 18.77 3.12 5.91
N ALA A 216 19.23 3.90 6.89
CA ALA A 216 20.61 3.87 7.36
C ALA A 216 21.01 2.47 7.88
N TYR A 217 20.13 1.83 8.66
CA TYR A 217 20.35 0.46 9.14
C TYR A 217 20.47 -0.55 7.97
N ALA A 218 19.58 -0.49 6.98
CA ALA A 218 19.61 -1.39 5.83
C ALA A 218 20.86 -1.20 4.97
N VAL A 219 21.37 0.03 4.84
CA VAL A 219 22.65 0.30 4.16
C VAL A 219 23.82 -0.28 4.97
N ALA A 220 23.79 -0.15 6.30
CA ALA A 220 24.79 -0.74 7.18
C ALA A 220 24.81 -2.28 7.07
N GLU A 221 23.64 -2.93 7.09
CA GLU A 221 23.49 -4.39 6.95
C GLU A 221 24.02 -4.89 5.60
N ARG A 222 23.69 -4.21 4.49
CA ARG A 222 24.22 -4.56 3.16
C ARG A 222 25.75 -4.43 3.11
N SER A 223 26.29 -3.38 3.71
CA SER A 223 27.74 -3.15 3.78
C SER A 223 28.43 -4.22 4.62
N LEU A 224 27.81 -4.64 5.73
CA LEU A 224 28.28 -5.73 6.58
C LEU A 224 28.31 -7.06 5.82
N ASN A 225 27.24 -7.37 5.09
CA ASN A 225 27.16 -8.57 4.24
C ASN A 225 28.21 -8.54 3.13
N ARG A 226 28.45 -7.37 2.50
CA ARG A 226 29.53 -7.20 1.51
C ARG A 226 30.91 -7.41 2.13
N ALA A 227 31.15 -6.87 3.33
CA ALA A 227 32.39 -7.05 4.06
C ALA A 227 32.67 -8.52 4.36
N ARG A 228 31.63 -9.27 4.74
CA ARG A 228 31.71 -10.71 4.99
C ARG A 228 31.98 -11.50 3.71
N SER A 229 31.23 -11.26 2.63
CA SER A 229 31.42 -11.97 1.36
C SER A 229 32.84 -11.77 0.81
N THR A 230 33.31 -10.53 0.79
CA THR A 230 34.66 -10.20 0.29
C THR A 230 35.78 -10.72 1.19
N ALA A 231 35.55 -10.82 2.50
CA ALA A 231 36.49 -11.50 3.40
C ALA A 231 36.59 -13.01 3.12
N VAL A 232 35.46 -13.66 2.78
CA VAL A 232 35.45 -15.08 2.34
C VAL A 232 36.21 -15.25 1.03
N ASP A 233 36.08 -14.30 0.10
CA ASP A 233 36.81 -14.27 -1.17
C ASP A 233 38.28 -13.85 -1.02
N ASN A 234 38.75 -13.62 0.22
CA ASN A 234 40.11 -13.20 0.56
C ASN A 234 40.54 -11.86 -0.10
N ASP A 235 39.60 -10.92 -0.25
CA ASP A 235 39.86 -9.52 -0.62
C ASP A 235 39.82 -8.59 0.62
N PRO A 236 40.97 -8.38 1.30
CA PRO A 236 41.02 -7.57 2.50
C PRO A 236 40.77 -6.09 2.23
N ARG A 237 40.97 -5.59 1.00
CA ARG A 237 40.80 -4.16 0.71
C ARG A 237 39.31 -3.82 0.65
N GLU A 238 38.55 -4.60 -0.12
CA GLU A 238 37.12 -4.36 -0.23
C GLU A 238 36.38 -4.71 1.07
N SER A 239 36.82 -5.76 1.76
CA SER A 239 36.25 -6.14 3.05
C SER A 239 36.36 -5.03 4.08
N LEU A 240 37.56 -4.46 4.28
CA LEU A 240 37.78 -3.37 5.23
C LEU A 240 37.03 -2.09 4.84
N ALA A 241 36.98 -1.76 3.54
CA ALA A 241 36.21 -0.61 3.06
C ALA A 241 34.71 -0.76 3.33
N SER A 242 34.17 -1.96 3.12
CA SER A 242 32.77 -2.28 3.38
C SER A 242 32.46 -2.31 4.87
N LEU A 243 33.39 -2.81 5.70
CA LEU A 243 33.27 -2.78 7.16
C LEU A 243 33.26 -1.35 7.70
N ALA A 244 34.13 -0.48 7.19
CA ALA A 244 34.14 0.94 7.55
C ALA A 244 32.83 1.63 7.17
N ALA A 245 32.29 1.34 5.98
CA ALA A 245 30.98 1.83 5.56
C ALA A 245 29.85 1.34 6.47
N ALA A 246 29.88 0.06 6.86
CA ALA A 246 28.91 -0.52 7.79
C ALA A 246 28.93 0.19 9.15
N ALA A 247 30.13 0.40 9.73
CA ALA A 247 30.28 1.09 11.02
C ALA A 247 29.78 2.55 10.96
N ALA A 248 30.09 3.27 9.88
CA ALA A 248 29.63 4.65 9.69
C ALA A 248 28.10 4.74 9.57
N GLN A 249 27.48 3.84 8.79
CA GLN A 249 26.03 3.82 8.59
C GLN A 249 25.28 3.34 9.83
N MET A 250 25.88 2.46 10.64
CA MET A 250 25.35 2.09 11.94
C MET A 250 25.33 3.30 12.90
N GLY A 251 26.40 4.10 12.89
CA GLY A 251 26.46 5.37 13.61
C GLY A 251 25.39 6.37 13.15
N ASP A 252 25.18 6.51 11.84
CA ASP A 252 24.11 7.36 11.29
C ASP A 252 22.71 6.88 11.73
N ALA A 253 22.44 5.58 11.67
CA ALA A 253 21.18 5.00 12.16
C ALA A 253 20.95 5.30 13.66
N ARG A 254 21.99 5.15 14.48
CA ARG A 254 21.98 5.47 15.91
C ARG A 254 21.68 6.96 16.14
N ASP A 255 22.38 7.85 15.44
CA ASP A 255 22.26 9.30 15.63
C ASP A 255 20.88 9.81 15.18
N ARG A 256 20.34 9.27 14.08
CA ARG A 256 18.97 9.53 13.64
C ARG A 256 17.96 9.08 14.68
N LEU A 257 18.14 7.88 15.25
CA LEU A 257 17.27 7.38 16.32
C LEU A 257 17.35 8.28 17.56
N ALA A 258 18.55 8.63 18.01
CA ALA A 258 18.74 9.52 19.17
C ALA A 258 18.05 10.88 18.96
N LYS A 259 18.23 11.48 17.78
CA LYS A 259 17.59 12.74 17.41
C LYS A 259 16.06 12.61 17.38
N ALA A 260 15.55 11.51 16.83
CA ALA A 260 14.12 11.25 16.77
C ALA A 260 13.50 11.10 18.17
N LEU A 261 14.17 10.37 19.07
CA LEU A 261 13.73 10.20 20.45
C LEU A 261 13.78 11.52 21.25
N ALA A 262 14.72 12.42 20.93
CA ALA A 262 14.82 13.73 21.58
C ALA A 262 13.81 14.78 21.09
N ALA A 263 13.17 14.55 19.94
CA ALA A 263 12.21 15.48 19.33
C ALA A 263 10.75 15.26 19.78
N GLU A 264 10.50 14.22 20.57
CA GLU A 264 9.17 13.84 21.08
C GLU A 264 9.02 14.05 22.58
#